data_AF-A0A3C0AS72-F1
#
_entry.id   AF-A0A3C0AS72-F1
#
_cell.length_a   1.000
_cell.length_b   1.000
_cell.length_c   1.000
_cell.angle_alpha   90.00
_cell.angle_beta   90.00
_cell.angle_gamma   90.00
#
_symmetry.space_group_name_H-M   'P 1'
#
loop_
_entity.id
_entity.type
_entity.pdbx_description
1 polymer ?
#
loop_
_entity_poly.entity_id
_entity_poly.type
_entity_poly.pdbx_seq_one_letter_code
_entity_poly.pdbx_strand_id
1 'polypeptide(L)'
;MHVPGIWQKLYRLISFQQFRHQEPSLIRPIDEAPLRAELFSIDQLERHAKIIAASHKLASGQARDELLPRLDENQRILNETYDLVAAAEDLNRRIEPAAEWLLDNFYLVEEQIRAIRRLLPPSYSRELPRLANGPAVSYPRVYDIALELIAHVDGRIDAHSLDSFIASYESVQTLKLGELWALPLMLRLALIENLRRVAVRIAAARRDRDLANDWADRMVKVVEQKPTDLILVLADMART
;
A
#
# COMPACT_ATOMS: atom_id res chain seq x y z
N MET A 1 39.31 12.57 11.74
CA MET A 1 38.43 11.39 11.56
C MET A 1 37.07 11.93 11.14
N HIS A 2 36.71 11.77 9.87
CA HIS A 2 35.63 12.49 9.19
C HIS A 2 34.54 11.47 8.85
N VAL A 3 33.32 11.64 9.37
CA VAL A 3 32.18 10.75 9.08
C VAL A 3 31.15 11.53 8.27
N PRO A 4 31.06 11.32 6.94
CA PRO A 4 30.04 11.92 6.09
C PRO A 4 28.81 11.01 6.05
N GLY A 5 27.61 11.53 6.35
CA GLY A 5 26.39 10.75 6.09
C GLY A 5 25.08 11.14 6.77
N ILE A 6 25.09 12.07 7.73
CA ILE A 6 23.85 12.39 8.48
C ILE A 6 22.96 13.40 7.72
N TRP A 7 23.57 14.23 6.86
CA TRP A 7 22.86 15.34 6.21
C TRP A 7 22.08 14.96 4.94
N GLN A 8 22.30 13.77 4.34
CA GLN A 8 21.53 13.33 3.17
C GLN A 8 20.18 12.68 3.52
N LYS A 9 19.97 12.22 4.76
CA LYS A 9 18.70 11.63 5.20
C LYS A 9 17.62 12.67 5.56
N LEU A 10 18.01 13.90 5.87
CA LEU A 10 17.08 14.95 6.34
C LEU A 10 16.37 15.72 5.21
N TYR A 11 16.93 15.78 4.00
CA TYR A 11 16.34 16.57 2.89
C TYR A 11 15.22 15.85 2.10
N ARG A 12 14.91 14.58 2.40
CA ARG A 12 13.81 13.84 1.75
C ARG A 12 12.44 14.01 2.43
N LEU A 13 12.36 14.75 3.53
CA LEU A 13 11.15 14.87 4.37
C LEU A 13 10.17 15.99 3.97
N ILE A 14 10.46 16.84 2.97
CA ILE A 14 9.69 18.10 2.74
C ILE A 14 9.07 18.19 1.34
N SER A 15 8.50 17.12 0.77
CA SER A 15 7.78 17.28 -0.51
C SER A 15 6.62 16.32 -0.72
N PHE A 16 5.63 16.32 0.19
CA PHE A 16 4.38 15.58 -0.06
C PHE A 16 3.11 16.25 0.48
N GLN A 17 3.13 17.57 0.69
CA GLN A 17 1.92 18.33 1.02
C GLN A 17 1.38 19.01 -0.24
N GLN A 18 0.45 18.36 -0.93
CA GLN A 18 -0.72 18.97 -1.59
C GLN A 18 -1.46 17.90 -2.37
N PHE A 19 -2.75 17.72 -2.08
CA PHE A 19 -3.87 17.63 -3.03
C PHE A 19 -5.05 16.89 -2.39
N ARG A 20 -6.21 17.57 -2.37
CA ARG A 20 -7.50 17.07 -1.86
C ARG A 20 -8.52 17.10 -3.00
N HIS A 21 -9.41 16.09 -2.98
CA HIS A 21 -10.69 15.91 -3.71
C HIS A 21 -10.67 15.37 -5.15
N GLN A 22 -10.98 14.06 -5.29
CA GLN A 22 -11.92 13.46 -6.25
C GLN A 22 -12.07 11.93 -5.99
N GLU A 23 -13.21 11.34 -6.39
CA GLU A 23 -13.67 9.96 -6.11
C GLU A 23 -12.62 8.83 -6.29
N PRO A 24 -12.71 7.73 -5.51
CA PRO A 24 -11.59 6.83 -5.30
C PRO A 24 -11.38 5.88 -6.49
N SER A 25 -10.30 6.11 -7.25
CA SER A 25 -9.75 5.16 -8.20
C SER A 25 -8.69 4.29 -7.52
N LEU A 26 -8.78 2.96 -7.63
CA LEU A 26 -7.95 2.01 -6.88
C LEU A 26 -6.44 2.06 -7.20
N ILE A 27 -6.03 2.68 -8.33
CA ILE A 27 -4.64 2.62 -8.83
C ILE A 27 -3.96 4.00 -8.96
N ARG A 28 -4.64 5.13 -8.70
CA ARG A 28 -3.92 6.42 -8.60
C ARG A 28 -3.16 6.54 -7.28
N PRO A 29 -1.94 7.11 -7.30
CA PRO A 29 -1.12 7.32 -6.10
C PRO A 29 -1.58 8.51 -5.23
N ILE A 30 -2.86 8.91 -5.28
CA ILE A 30 -3.33 10.15 -4.61
C ILE A 30 -4.28 9.87 -3.42
N ASP A 31 -4.79 8.64 -3.27
CA ASP A 31 -5.42 8.23 -2.01
C ASP A 31 -4.65 7.06 -1.40
N GLU A 32 -3.94 7.35 -0.31
CA GLU A 32 -3.27 6.38 0.57
C GLU A 32 -4.26 5.56 1.42
N ALA A 33 -5.55 5.65 1.08
CA ALA A 33 -6.58 4.81 1.67
C ALA A 33 -6.26 3.33 1.41
N PRO A 34 -6.50 2.45 2.40
CA PRO A 34 -6.45 1.01 2.19
C PRO A 34 -7.33 0.62 1.00
N LEU A 35 -6.93 -0.43 0.29
CA LEU A 35 -7.71 -1.00 -0.79
C LEU A 35 -8.96 -1.67 -0.20
N ARG A 36 -10.03 -0.88 -0.03
CA ARG A 36 -11.30 -1.28 0.56
C ARG A 36 -12.44 -0.57 -0.13
N ALA A 37 -13.43 -1.36 -0.53
CA ALA A 37 -14.70 -0.90 -1.07
C ALA A 37 -15.85 -1.55 -0.27
N GLU A 38 -17.09 -1.33 -0.71
CA GLU A 38 -18.24 -2.00 -0.13
C GLU A 38 -18.06 -3.53 -0.20
N LEU A 39 -18.34 -4.23 0.91
CA LEU A 39 -18.22 -5.68 0.94
C LEU A 39 -19.34 -6.32 0.13
N PHE A 40 -18.96 -7.24 -0.75
CA PHE A 40 -19.89 -7.91 -1.65
C PHE A 40 -20.19 -9.34 -1.22
N SER A 41 -21.45 -9.74 -1.34
CA SER A 41 -21.85 -11.15 -1.38
C SER A 41 -21.34 -11.81 -2.66
N ILE A 42 -21.41 -13.15 -2.73
CA ILE A 42 -21.02 -13.90 -3.94
C ILE A 42 -21.81 -13.39 -5.16
N ASP A 43 -23.13 -13.23 -5.07
CA ASP A 43 -23.96 -12.72 -6.18
C ASP A 43 -23.58 -11.28 -6.59
N GLN A 44 -23.10 -10.46 -5.66
CA GLN A 44 -22.60 -9.12 -5.97
C GLN A 44 -21.23 -9.18 -6.65
N LEU A 45 -20.34 -10.05 -6.17
CA LEU A 45 -19.03 -10.32 -6.76
C LEU A 45 -19.15 -10.83 -8.20
N GLU A 46 -20.06 -11.75 -8.48
CA GLU A 46 -20.32 -12.26 -9.83
C GLU A 46 -20.80 -11.15 -10.79
N ARG A 47 -21.72 -10.29 -10.33
CA ARG A 47 -22.19 -9.15 -11.11
C ARG A 47 -21.06 -8.15 -11.35
N HIS A 48 -20.26 -7.87 -10.32
CA HIS A 48 -19.09 -7.00 -10.42
C HIS A 48 -18.08 -7.53 -11.44
N ALA A 49 -17.77 -8.83 -11.38
CA ALA A 49 -16.87 -9.50 -12.32
C ALA A 49 -17.29 -9.30 -13.79
N LYS A 50 -18.60 -9.40 -14.07
CA LYS A 50 -19.15 -9.16 -15.42
C LYS A 50 -19.03 -7.70 -15.84
N ILE A 51 -19.25 -6.75 -14.92
CA ILE A 51 -19.12 -5.31 -15.17
C ILE A 51 -17.67 -4.96 -15.52
N ILE A 52 -16.70 -5.41 -14.70
CA ILE A 52 -15.29 -5.13 -14.97
C ILE A 52 -14.84 -5.78 -16.29
N ALA A 53 -15.26 -7.03 -16.56
CA ALA A 53 -14.93 -7.73 -17.79
C ALA A 53 -15.42 -7.00 -19.04
N ALA A 54 -16.64 -6.44 -19.00
CA ALA A 54 -17.18 -5.64 -20.10
C ALA A 54 -16.42 -4.31 -20.31
N SER A 55 -15.81 -3.77 -19.25
CA SER A 55 -15.07 -2.52 -19.29
C SER A 55 -13.62 -2.66 -19.78
N HIS A 56 -13.03 -3.85 -19.61
CA HIS A 56 -11.63 -4.12 -19.89
C HIS A 56 -11.32 -4.11 -21.39
N LYS A 57 -10.54 -3.12 -21.83
CA LYS A 57 -9.98 -3.09 -23.19
C LYS A 57 -8.50 -3.42 -23.13
N LEU A 58 -8.06 -4.34 -23.97
CA LEU A 58 -6.67 -4.76 -24.03
C LEU A 58 -5.86 -3.83 -24.93
N ALA A 59 -4.64 -3.50 -24.49
CA ALA A 59 -3.69 -2.74 -25.29
C ALA A 59 -3.07 -3.63 -26.38
N SER A 60 -2.77 -3.04 -27.53
CA SER A 60 -2.00 -3.70 -28.58
C SER A 60 -0.51 -3.50 -28.36
N GLY A 61 0.27 -4.58 -28.39
CA GLY A 61 1.74 -4.55 -28.33
C GLY A 61 2.34 -4.85 -26.97
N GLN A 62 3.67 -4.77 -26.88
CA GLN A 62 4.43 -4.98 -25.65
C GLN A 62 4.55 -3.66 -24.89
N ALA A 63 4.24 -3.66 -23.59
CA ALA A 63 4.45 -2.52 -22.71
C ALA A 63 5.58 -2.80 -21.70
N ARG A 64 6.05 -1.73 -21.05
CA ARG A 64 7.02 -1.83 -19.95
C ARG A 64 6.40 -2.54 -18.76
N ASP A 65 7.26 -3.18 -17.97
CA ASP A 65 6.83 -3.86 -16.76
C ASP A 65 6.68 -2.85 -15.62
N GLU A 66 5.43 -2.56 -15.25
CA GLU A 66 5.07 -1.68 -14.13
C GLU A 66 4.96 -2.43 -12.79
N LEU A 67 4.86 -3.78 -12.79
CA LEU A 67 4.64 -4.55 -11.56
C LEU A 67 5.89 -4.62 -10.68
N LEU A 68 7.06 -4.87 -11.28
CA LEU A 68 8.31 -4.97 -10.53
C LEU A 68 8.76 -3.63 -9.93
N PRO A 69 8.75 -2.50 -10.67
CA PRO A 69 9.02 -1.19 -10.07
C PRO A 69 8.01 -0.85 -8.96
N ARG A 70 6.74 -1.24 -9.13
CA ARG A 70 5.75 -1.03 -8.07
C ARG A 70 6.03 -1.88 -6.85
N LEU A 71 6.44 -3.14 -7.01
CA LEU A 71 6.84 -4.00 -5.91
C LEU A 71 8.08 -3.46 -5.17
N ASP A 72 9.06 -2.90 -5.89
CA ASP A 72 10.24 -2.25 -5.29
C ASP A 72 9.82 -1.08 -4.40
N GLU A 73 8.91 -0.24 -4.88
CA GLU A 73 8.37 0.89 -4.12
C GLU A 73 7.56 0.42 -2.90
N ASN A 74 6.76 -0.63 -3.07
CA ASN A 74 6.00 -1.22 -1.98
C ASN A 74 6.93 -1.74 -0.88
N GLN A 75 7.99 -2.45 -1.25
CA GLN A 75 9.00 -2.93 -0.31
C GLN A 75 9.70 -1.78 0.42
N ARG A 76 10.09 -0.72 -0.30
CA ARG A 76 10.76 0.45 0.29
C ARG A 76 9.91 1.06 1.40
N ILE A 77 8.63 1.34 1.13
CA ILE A 77 7.71 1.93 2.10
C ILE A 77 7.47 1.01 3.30
N LEU A 78 7.34 -0.29 3.05
CA LEU A 78 7.17 -1.28 4.11
C LEU A 78 8.38 -1.32 5.05
N ASN A 79 9.60 -1.33 4.48
CA ASN A 79 10.85 -1.27 5.26
C ASN A 79 10.96 0.04 6.06
N GLU A 80 10.67 1.19 5.44
CA GLU A 80 10.71 2.48 6.12
C GLU A 80 9.71 2.56 7.29
N THR A 81 8.54 1.93 7.15
CA THR A 81 7.55 1.85 8.22
C THR A 81 8.02 0.91 9.32
N TYR A 82 8.58 -0.24 8.97
CA TYR A 82 9.16 -1.18 9.94
C TYR A 82 10.25 -0.51 10.78
N ASP A 83 11.23 0.14 10.14
CA ASP A 83 12.34 0.81 10.83
C ASP A 83 11.83 1.91 11.78
N LEU A 84 10.80 2.65 11.37
CA LEU A 84 10.19 3.70 12.19
C LEU A 84 9.50 3.14 13.43
N VAL A 85 8.76 2.04 13.30
CA VAL A 85 8.05 1.41 14.42
C VAL A 85 9.02 0.69 15.35
N ALA A 86 10.02 -0.02 14.80
CA ALA A 86 11.06 -0.71 15.56
C ALA A 86 11.87 0.28 16.42
N ALA A 87 12.25 1.43 15.85
CA ALA A 87 12.94 2.48 16.61
C ALA A 87 12.07 3.02 17.78
N ALA A 88 10.75 3.08 17.63
CA ALA A 88 9.86 3.48 18.71
C ALA A 88 9.77 2.41 19.81
N GLU A 89 9.74 1.13 19.43
CA GLU A 89 9.76 0.00 20.37
C GLU A 89 11.07 -0.06 21.16
N ASP A 90 12.23 0.11 20.50
CA ASP A 90 13.55 0.18 21.14
C ASP A 90 13.64 1.30 22.19
N LEU A 91 12.93 2.41 21.96
CA LEU A 91 12.80 3.54 22.89
C LEU A 91 11.75 3.30 23.98
N ASN A 92 11.18 2.09 24.09
CA ASN A 92 10.07 1.73 24.96
C ASN A 92 8.86 2.68 24.83
N ARG A 93 8.65 3.24 23.63
CA ARG A 93 7.46 4.06 23.36
C ARG A 93 6.29 3.13 23.09
N ARG A 94 5.10 3.55 23.51
CA ARG A 94 3.87 2.81 23.20
C ARG A 94 3.69 2.72 21.69
N ILE A 95 3.53 1.50 21.19
CA ILE A 95 3.17 1.20 19.80
C ILE A 95 1.70 0.79 19.71
N GLU A 96 1.08 1.03 18.56
CA GLU A 96 -0.31 0.69 18.29
C GLU A 96 -0.42 -0.78 17.87
N PRO A 97 -1.55 -1.46 18.12
CA PRO A 97 -1.70 -2.88 17.79
C PRO A 97 -1.43 -3.22 16.30
N ALA A 98 -1.77 -2.31 15.39
CA ALA A 98 -1.49 -2.51 13.96
C ALA A 98 0.00 -2.39 13.62
N ALA A 99 0.73 -1.56 14.36
CA ALA A 99 2.18 -1.37 14.20
C ALA A 99 2.94 -2.56 14.79
N GLU A 100 2.52 -3.03 15.97
CA GLU A 100 3.02 -4.25 16.62
C GLU A 100 2.83 -5.47 15.71
N TRP A 101 1.61 -5.66 15.15
CA TRP A 101 1.36 -6.74 14.20
C TRP A 101 2.31 -6.68 12.99
N LEU A 102 2.58 -5.48 12.45
CA LEU A 102 3.49 -5.32 11.33
C LEU A 102 4.92 -5.74 11.71
N LEU A 103 5.41 -5.38 12.89
CA LEU A 103 6.73 -5.77 13.38
C LEU A 103 6.83 -7.29 13.54
N ASP A 104 5.87 -7.90 14.25
CA ASP A 104 5.85 -9.34 14.54
C ASP A 104 5.82 -10.19 13.26
N ASN A 105 5.15 -9.70 12.22
CA ASN A 105 4.90 -10.45 11.00
C ASN A 105 5.77 -10.00 9.81
N PHE A 106 6.69 -9.05 10.01
CA PHE A 106 7.43 -8.45 8.89
C PHE A 106 8.23 -9.47 8.09
N TYR A 107 8.78 -10.49 8.76
CA TYR A 107 9.55 -11.55 8.11
C TYR A 107 8.73 -12.32 7.05
N LEU A 108 7.42 -12.54 7.28
CA LEU A 108 6.53 -13.18 6.32
C LEU A 108 6.33 -12.29 5.09
N VAL A 109 6.19 -10.98 5.30
CA VAL A 109 6.04 -9.99 4.23
C VAL A 109 7.28 -9.98 3.34
N GLU A 110 8.47 -9.95 3.94
CA GLU A 110 9.72 -10.03 3.20
C GLU A 110 9.85 -11.33 2.40
N GLU A 111 9.46 -12.46 3.01
CA GLU A 111 9.44 -13.76 2.33
C GLU A 111 8.52 -13.74 1.10
N GLN A 112 7.29 -13.20 1.24
CA GLN A 112 6.37 -13.08 0.11
C GLN A 112 6.93 -12.18 -0.99
N ILE A 113 7.56 -11.05 -0.65
CA ILE A 113 8.19 -10.17 -1.65
C ILE A 113 9.32 -10.90 -2.39
N ARG A 114 10.18 -11.63 -1.67
CA ARG A 114 11.25 -12.44 -2.28
C ARG A 114 10.68 -13.54 -3.19
N ALA A 115 9.61 -14.21 -2.77
CA ALA A 115 8.94 -15.23 -3.56
C ALA A 115 8.31 -14.65 -4.84
N ILE A 116 7.61 -13.52 -4.74
CA ILE A 116 7.00 -12.84 -5.89
C ILE A 116 8.05 -12.48 -6.93
N ARG A 117 9.21 -11.91 -6.52
CA ARG A 117 10.30 -11.58 -7.45
C ARG A 117 10.82 -12.80 -8.22
N ARG A 118 10.89 -13.96 -7.56
CA ARG A 118 11.33 -15.22 -8.20
C ARG A 118 10.29 -15.77 -9.17
N LEU A 119 9.01 -15.63 -8.82
CA LEU A 119 7.89 -16.16 -9.59
C LEU A 119 7.38 -15.20 -10.69
N LEU A 120 7.82 -13.94 -10.69
CA LEU A 120 7.53 -12.96 -11.74
C LEU A 120 8.79 -12.57 -12.53
N PRO A 121 9.36 -13.45 -13.37
CA PRO A 121 10.40 -13.04 -14.31
C PRO A 121 9.93 -11.89 -15.21
N PRO A 122 10.78 -10.91 -15.54
CA PRO A 122 10.41 -9.79 -16.41
C PRO A 122 9.87 -10.22 -17.79
N SER A 123 10.32 -11.36 -18.31
CA SER A 123 9.81 -11.95 -19.55
C SER A 123 8.33 -12.33 -19.41
N TYR A 124 7.98 -13.05 -18.34
CA TYR A 124 6.61 -13.47 -18.09
C TYR A 124 5.68 -12.27 -17.85
N SER A 125 6.10 -11.27 -17.07
CA SER A 125 5.31 -10.05 -16.86
C SER A 125 4.99 -9.31 -18.17
N ARG A 126 5.92 -9.32 -19.14
CA ARG A 126 5.73 -8.66 -20.46
C ARG A 126 4.75 -9.39 -21.37
N GLU A 127 4.55 -10.69 -21.17
CA GLU A 127 3.64 -11.52 -22.00
C GLU A 127 2.17 -11.40 -21.56
N LEU A 128 1.91 -10.92 -20.34
CA LEU A 128 0.55 -10.77 -19.83
C LEU A 128 -0.21 -9.66 -20.58
N PRO A 129 -1.48 -9.90 -20.99
CA PRO A 129 -2.33 -8.87 -21.59
C PRO A 129 -2.54 -7.68 -20.65
N ARG A 130 -2.31 -6.47 -21.15
CA ARG A 130 -2.40 -5.23 -20.38
C ARG A 130 -3.63 -4.42 -20.75
N LEU A 131 -4.12 -3.63 -19.79
CA LEU A 131 -5.26 -2.76 -20.00
C LEU A 131 -4.86 -1.49 -20.76
N ALA A 132 -5.69 -1.12 -21.74
CA ALA A 132 -5.57 0.09 -22.56
C ALA A 132 -6.32 1.30 -21.97
N ASN A 133 -7.19 1.04 -20.99
CA ASN A 133 -8.07 2.04 -20.40
C ASN A 133 -8.23 1.79 -18.90
N GLY A 134 -8.83 2.79 -18.23
CA GLY A 134 -9.14 2.71 -16.82
C GLY A 134 -7.95 3.04 -15.90
N PRO A 135 -8.15 2.94 -14.57
CA PRO A 135 -7.13 3.25 -13.58
C PRO A 135 -5.89 2.35 -13.69
N ALA A 136 -6.08 1.11 -14.11
CA ALA A 136 -5.06 0.08 -14.30
C ALA A 136 -4.36 0.13 -15.66
N VAL A 137 -4.42 1.25 -16.37
CA VAL A 137 -3.77 1.37 -17.68
C VAL A 137 -2.30 0.95 -17.58
N SER A 138 -1.84 0.18 -18.57
CA SER A 138 -0.49 -0.40 -18.63
C SER A 138 -0.20 -1.52 -17.62
N TYR A 139 -1.07 -1.81 -16.66
CA TYR A 139 -0.94 -3.00 -15.81
C TYR A 139 -1.57 -4.24 -16.47
N PRO A 140 -1.10 -5.46 -16.13
CA PRO A 140 -1.76 -6.67 -16.55
C PRO A 140 -3.21 -6.69 -16.08
N ARG A 141 -4.13 -7.07 -16.96
CA ARG A 141 -5.56 -7.15 -16.63
C ARG A 141 -5.84 -8.07 -15.44
N VAL A 142 -5.12 -9.17 -15.33
CA VAL A 142 -5.21 -10.10 -14.20
C VAL A 142 -4.79 -9.46 -12.86
N TYR A 143 -3.94 -8.44 -12.88
CA TYR A 143 -3.61 -7.67 -11.68
C TYR A 143 -4.80 -6.80 -11.24
N ASP A 144 -5.47 -6.16 -12.19
CA ASP A 144 -6.68 -5.37 -11.91
C ASP A 144 -7.82 -6.23 -11.36
N ILE A 145 -8.04 -7.41 -11.95
CA ILE A 145 -8.96 -8.44 -11.42
C ILE A 145 -8.67 -8.75 -9.94
N ALA A 146 -7.40 -8.93 -9.59
CA ALA A 146 -7.00 -9.21 -8.22
C ALA A 146 -7.26 -8.03 -7.27
N LEU A 147 -7.00 -6.80 -7.72
CA LEU A 147 -7.26 -5.58 -6.95
C LEU A 147 -8.75 -5.39 -6.69
N GLU A 148 -9.58 -5.52 -7.73
CA GLU A 148 -11.04 -5.41 -7.66
C GLU A 148 -11.62 -6.45 -6.68
N LEU A 149 -11.19 -7.71 -6.78
CA LEU A 149 -11.64 -8.75 -5.85
C LEU A 149 -11.26 -8.40 -4.41
N ILE A 150 -9.99 -8.10 -4.13
CA ILE A 150 -9.50 -7.81 -2.77
C ILE A 150 -10.19 -6.60 -2.15
N ALA A 151 -10.49 -5.57 -2.96
CA ALA A 151 -11.20 -4.38 -2.50
C ALA A 151 -12.57 -4.72 -1.92
N HIS A 152 -13.28 -5.70 -2.50
CA HIS A 152 -14.63 -6.09 -2.11
C HIS A 152 -14.72 -7.25 -1.11
N VAL A 153 -13.59 -7.91 -0.80
CA VAL A 153 -13.53 -9.00 0.21
C VAL A 153 -12.70 -8.66 1.45
N ASP A 154 -12.18 -7.43 1.57
CA ASP A 154 -11.27 -6.98 2.64
C ASP A 154 -10.09 -7.96 2.86
N GLY A 155 -9.54 -8.47 1.75
CA GLY A 155 -8.44 -9.44 1.74
C GLY A 155 -8.79 -10.88 2.17
N ARG A 156 -10.05 -11.16 2.53
CA ARG A 156 -10.52 -12.52 2.87
C ARG A 156 -10.92 -13.27 1.60
N ILE A 157 -9.95 -13.87 0.94
CA ILE A 157 -10.17 -14.66 -0.27
C ILE A 157 -10.45 -16.11 0.13
N ASP A 158 -11.61 -16.63 -0.25
CA ASP A 158 -11.91 -18.05 -0.23
C ASP A 158 -11.97 -18.61 -1.66
N ALA A 159 -11.75 -19.93 -1.80
CA ALA A 159 -11.69 -20.56 -3.12
C ALA A 159 -13.02 -20.45 -3.89
N HIS A 160 -14.16 -20.54 -3.18
CA HIS A 160 -15.47 -20.56 -3.82
C HIS A 160 -15.85 -19.18 -4.39
N SER A 161 -15.58 -18.10 -3.66
CA SER A 161 -15.79 -16.73 -4.16
C SER A 161 -14.84 -16.41 -5.31
N LEU A 162 -13.58 -16.84 -5.23
CA LEU A 162 -12.61 -16.67 -6.33
C LEU A 162 -13.07 -17.39 -7.60
N ASP A 163 -13.46 -18.67 -7.49
CA ASP A 163 -13.92 -19.46 -8.63
C ASP A 163 -15.16 -18.84 -9.29
N SER A 164 -16.13 -18.41 -8.47
CA SER A 164 -17.37 -17.78 -8.95
C SER A 164 -17.10 -16.42 -9.64
N PHE A 165 -16.17 -15.64 -9.09
CA PHE A 165 -15.73 -14.37 -9.67
C PHE A 165 -15.06 -14.57 -11.02
N ILE A 166 -14.10 -15.49 -11.12
CA ILE A 166 -13.37 -15.76 -12.36
C ILE A 166 -14.29 -16.38 -13.41
N ALA A 167 -15.15 -17.34 -13.05
CA ALA A 167 -16.13 -17.91 -13.97
C ALA A 167 -17.09 -16.83 -14.53
N SER A 168 -17.55 -15.92 -13.67
CA SER A 168 -18.39 -14.79 -14.08
C SER A 168 -17.65 -13.81 -14.98
N TYR A 169 -16.38 -13.53 -14.70
CA TYR A 169 -15.52 -12.72 -15.57
C TYR A 169 -15.38 -13.37 -16.96
N GLU A 170 -15.03 -14.65 -17.01
CA GLU A 170 -14.79 -15.40 -18.26
C GLU A 170 -16.05 -15.59 -19.10
N SER A 171 -17.24 -15.51 -18.49
CA SER A 171 -18.52 -15.49 -19.22
C SER A 171 -18.69 -14.30 -20.17
N VAL A 172 -17.94 -13.21 -19.91
CA VAL A 172 -17.92 -12.00 -20.74
C VAL A 172 -16.64 -11.93 -21.57
N GLN A 173 -15.48 -12.24 -20.98
CA GLN A 173 -14.21 -12.15 -21.66
C GLN A 173 -13.24 -13.25 -21.22
N THR A 174 -12.86 -14.13 -22.13
CA THR A 174 -11.98 -15.27 -21.84
C THR A 174 -10.58 -14.81 -21.39
N LEU A 175 -10.05 -15.47 -20.36
CA LEU A 175 -8.68 -15.28 -19.91
C LEU A 175 -7.76 -16.27 -20.64
N LYS A 176 -6.53 -15.85 -20.93
CA LYS A 176 -5.51 -16.77 -21.44
C LYS A 176 -5.08 -17.71 -20.33
N LEU A 177 -4.62 -18.91 -20.69
CA LEU A 177 -4.01 -19.83 -19.74
C LEU A 177 -2.89 -19.15 -18.93
N GLY A 178 -2.03 -18.37 -19.59
CA GLY A 178 -0.99 -17.59 -18.91
C GLY A 178 -1.51 -16.56 -17.90
N GLU A 179 -2.72 -16.01 -18.07
CA GLU A 179 -3.33 -15.12 -17.08
C GLU A 179 -3.84 -15.91 -15.87
N LEU A 180 -4.50 -17.07 -16.08
CA LEU A 180 -4.98 -17.92 -14.98
C LEU A 180 -3.82 -18.43 -14.10
N TRP A 181 -2.69 -18.80 -14.71
CA TRP A 181 -1.48 -19.18 -13.97
C TRP A 181 -0.87 -18.00 -13.18
N ALA A 182 -1.04 -16.76 -13.64
CA ALA A 182 -0.56 -15.57 -12.94
C ALA A 182 -1.47 -15.18 -11.77
N LEU A 183 -2.73 -15.61 -11.74
CA LEU A 183 -3.72 -15.13 -10.78
C LEU A 183 -3.28 -15.27 -9.30
N PRO A 184 -2.73 -16.41 -8.82
CA PRO A 184 -2.26 -16.51 -7.45
C PRO A 184 -1.11 -15.55 -7.12
N LEU A 185 -0.28 -15.21 -8.12
CA LEU A 185 0.82 -14.24 -7.96
C LEU A 185 0.28 -12.80 -7.91
N MET A 186 -0.74 -12.50 -8.71
CA MET A 186 -1.41 -11.20 -8.72
C MET A 186 -2.17 -10.92 -7.41
N LEU A 187 -2.82 -11.95 -6.84
CA LEU A 187 -3.43 -11.85 -5.52
C LEU A 187 -2.39 -11.46 -4.45
N ARG A 188 -1.21 -12.10 -4.45
CA ARG A 188 -0.13 -11.76 -3.52
C ARG A 188 0.36 -10.33 -3.74
N LEU A 189 0.57 -9.91 -4.98
CA LEU A 189 0.97 -8.53 -5.31
C LEU A 189 -0.05 -7.50 -4.82
N ALA A 190 -1.34 -7.77 -5.02
CA ALA A 190 -2.42 -6.89 -4.60
C ALA A 190 -2.57 -6.82 -3.07
N LEU A 191 -2.35 -7.93 -2.36
CA LEU A 191 -2.28 -7.92 -0.89
C LEU A 191 -1.08 -7.13 -0.36
N ILE A 192 0.10 -7.24 -0.99
CA ILE A 192 1.27 -6.42 -0.65
C ILE A 192 1.02 -4.93 -0.92
N GLU A 193 0.36 -4.60 -2.02
CA GLU A 193 -0.07 -3.22 -2.32
C GLU A 193 -1.03 -2.69 -1.25
N ASN A 194 -1.99 -3.50 -0.80
CA ASN A 194 -2.91 -3.12 0.28
C ASN A 194 -2.17 -2.94 1.61
N LEU A 195 -1.26 -3.86 1.96
CA LEU A 195 -0.44 -3.77 3.16
C LEU A 195 0.41 -2.50 3.17
N ARG A 196 1.01 -2.13 2.03
CA ARG A 196 1.73 -0.86 1.90
C ARG A 196 0.85 0.34 2.22
N ARG A 197 -0.39 0.38 1.72
CA ARG A 197 -1.33 1.47 2.00
C ARG A 197 -1.63 1.59 3.50
N VAL A 198 -1.81 0.45 4.17
CA VAL A 198 -1.96 0.40 5.63
C VAL A 198 -0.68 0.87 6.34
N ALA A 199 0.50 0.45 5.88
CA ALA A 199 1.79 0.82 6.45
C ALA A 199 2.04 2.33 6.39
N VAL A 200 1.70 2.99 5.27
CA VAL A 200 1.80 4.46 5.17
C VAL A 200 1.00 5.15 6.28
N ARG A 201 -0.20 4.66 6.58
CA ARG A 201 -1.03 5.21 7.66
C ARG A 201 -0.47 4.94 9.04
N ILE A 202 0.11 3.75 9.26
CA ILE A 202 0.84 3.45 10.49
C ILE A 202 2.00 4.44 10.66
N ALA A 203 2.79 4.66 9.61
CA ALA A 203 3.92 5.59 9.65
C ALA A 203 3.48 7.04 9.92
N ALA A 204 2.41 7.51 9.28
CA ALA A 204 1.86 8.84 9.52
C ALA A 204 1.40 8.99 10.99
N ALA A 205 0.59 8.06 11.47
CA ALA A 205 0.09 8.10 12.85
C ALA A 205 1.22 8.02 13.89
N ARG A 206 2.28 7.26 13.59
CA ARG A 206 3.49 7.19 14.43
C ARG A 206 4.22 8.52 14.50
N ARG A 207 4.44 9.17 13.35
CA ARG A 207 5.09 10.50 13.29
C ARG A 207 4.28 11.55 14.05
N ASP A 208 2.96 11.54 13.93
CA ASP A 208 2.09 12.47 14.67
C ASP A 208 2.23 12.27 16.19
N ARG A 209 2.32 11.02 16.65
CA ARG A 209 2.54 10.72 18.08
C ARG A 209 3.93 11.07 18.56
N ASP A 210 4.96 10.85 17.73
CA ASP A 210 6.32 11.27 18.07
C ASP A 210 6.40 12.79 18.21
N LEU A 211 5.79 13.53 17.29
CA LEU A 211 5.69 14.99 17.38
C LEU A 211 4.93 15.44 18.64
N ALA A 212 3.81 14.80 18.97
CA ALA A 212 3.04 15.10 20.16
C ALA A 212 3.84 14.84 21.45
N ASN A 213 4.59 13.73 21.52
CA ASN A 213 5.47 13.43 22.66
C ASN A 213 6.60 14.45 22.79
N ASP A 214 7.26 14.81 21.68
CA ASP A 214 8.32 15.82 21.69
C ASP A 214 7.80 17.18 22.20
N TRP A 215 6.58 17.57 21.82
CA TRP A 215 5.94 18.79 22.36
C TRP A 215 5.58 18.65 23.84
N ALA A 216 5.05 17.50 24.26
CA ALA A 216 4.73 17.24 25.66
C ALA A 216 5.99 17.32 26.55
N ASP A 217 7.09 16.69 26.12
CA ASP A 217 8.37 16.71 26.83
C ASP A 217 8.94 18.14 26.93
N ARG A 218 8.84 18.93 25.85
CA ARG A 218 9.23 20.35 25.87
C ARG A 218 8.39 21.16 26.85
N MET A 219 7.08 20.95 26.88
CA MET A 219 6.19 21.65 27.81
C MET A 219 6.49 21.28 29.26
N VAL A 220 6.63 19.99 29.58
CA VAL A 220 6.98 19.52 30.93
C VAL A 220 8.29 20.16 31.38
N LYS A 221 9.34 20.11 30.55
CA LYS A 221 10.64 20.71 30.85
C LYS A 221 10.56 22.21 31.09
N VAL A 222 9.78 22.95 30.29
CA VAL A 222 9.60 24.39 30.47
C VAL A 222 8.79 24.72 31.72
N VAL A 223 7.76 23.94 32.04
CA VAL A 223 7.00 24.12 33.29
C VAL A 223 7.88 23.88 34.52
N GLU A 224 8.72 22.86 34.51
CA GLU A 224 9.64 22.58 35.61
C GLU A 224 10.70 23.67 35.82
N GLN A 225 11.15 24.31 34.73
CA GLN A 225 12.24 25.31 34.78
C GLN A 225 11.73 26.75 34.94
N LYS A 226 10.72 27.14 34.14
CA LYS A 226 10.16 28.49 34.09
C LYS A 226 8.73 28.48 33.51
N PRO A 227 7.70 28.28 34.37
CA PRO A 227 6.30 28.13 33.95
C PRO A 227 5.76 29.25 33.04
N THR A 228 6.23 30.48 33.21
CA THR A 228 5.79 31.64 32.43
C THR A 228 6.13 31.52 30.94
N ASP A 229 7.16 30.74 30.58
CA ASP A 229 7.60 30.58 29.20
C ASP A 229 6.78 29.51 28.43
N LEU A 230 5.87 28.80 29.11
CA LEU A 230 5.00 27.79 28.49
C LEU A 230 4.17 28.37 27.32
N ILE A 231 3.75 29.63 27.44
CA ILE A 231 2.95 30.30 26.40
C ILE A 231 3.72 30.44 25.09
N LEU A 232 5.06 30.56 25.15
CA LEU A 232 5.91 30.65 23.97
C LEU A 232 5.98 29.28 23.26
N VAL A 233 6.13 28.19 24.02
CA VAL A 233 6.14 26.82 23.50
C VAL A 233 4.80 26.47 22.84
N LEU A 234 3.67 26.85 23.45
CA LEU A 234 2.34 26.66 22.87
C LEU A 234 2.15 27.47 21.58
N ALA A 235 2.66 28.71 21.55
CA ALA A 235 2.60 29.54 20.35
C ALA A 235 3.45 28.97 19.20
N ASP A 236 4.61 28.38 19.50
CA ASP A 236 5.44 27.70 18.49
C ASP A 236 4.80 26.41 17.99
N MET A 237 4.16 25.62 18.87
CA MET A 237 3.41 24.42 18.48
C MET A 237 2.23 24.74 17.57
N ALA A 238 1.52 25.85 17.81
CA ALA A 238 0.38 26.25 16.98
C ALA A 238 0.77 26.73 15.58
N ARG A 239 2.07 26.98 15.32
CA ARG A 239 2.59 27.42 14.01
C ARG A 239 3.08 26.29 13.12
N THR A 240 3.31 25.09 13.67
CA THR A 240 3.73 23.89 12.94
C THR A 240 2.54 23.09 12.43
#